data_AF-A0A225WBN5-F1
#
_entry.id   AF-A0A225WBN5-F1
#
_cell.length_a   1.000
_cell.length_b   1.000
_cell.length_c   1.000
_cell.angle_alpha   90.00
_cell.angle_beta   90.00
_cell.angle_gamma   90.00
#
_symmetry.space_group_name_H-M   'P 1'
#
loop_
_entity.id
_entity.type
_entity.pdbx_description
1 polymer ?
#
loop_
_entity_poly.entity_id
_entity_poly.type
_entity_poly.pdbx_seq_one_letter_code
_entity_poly.pdbx_strand_id
1 'polypeptide(L)'
;MAKKRAQYFAEALDVAVDQDIGGRPTKEVSQDTGIAYSTLRKHVVAKANGDTYEPKRREPPPLLPVDADENLTEWIVGRQQVGHPVERQAVIRKACVMAELMFGRGVSDGWYKRFVQRHPILSTRTYQLDDSTGSCSLDTLTERNT
;
A
#
# COMPACT_ATOMS: atom_id res chain seq x y z
N MET A 1 14.42 10.50 -25.26
CA MET A 1 13.06 11.09 -25.29
C MET A 1 12.08 10.12 -24.64
N ALA A 2 11.34 10.53 -23.61
CA ALA A 2 10.33 9.68 -22.98
C ALA A 2 9.11 9.56 -23.91
N LYS A 3 8.80 8.33 -24.36
CA LYS A 3 7.56 8.07 -25.10
C LYS A 3 6.37 8.28 -24.15
N LYS A 4 5.49 9.24 -24.46
CA LYS A 4 4.21 9.39 -23.75
C LYS A 4 3.43 8.08 -23.91
N ARG A 5 2.93 7.53 -22.80
CA ARG A 5 2.00 6.39 -22.86
C ARG A 5 0.73 6.87 -23.54
N ALA A 6 0.29 6.17 -24.59
CA ALA A 6 -1.00 6.44 -25.20
C ALA A 6 -2.09 6.22 -24.15
N GLN A 7 -2.90 7.24 -23.90
CA GLN A 7 -4.10 7.12 -23.08
C GLN A 7 -5.20 6.55 -23.99
N TYR A 8 -5.72 5.39 -23.63
CA TYR A 8 -6.90 4.79 -24.25
C TYR A 8 -8.09 5.05 -23.33
N PHE A 9 -9.27 5.29 -23.92
CA PHE A 9 -10.52 5.36 -23.16
C PHE A 9 -10.87 3.98 -22.63
N ALA A 10 -11.36 3.90 -21.39
CA ALA A 10 -11.72 2.63 -20.75
C ALA A 10 -12.76 1.85 -21.58
N GLU A 11 -13.76 2.55 -22.13
CA GLU A 11 -14.78 1.96 -23.00
C GLU A 11 -14.18 1.32 -24.26
N ALA A 12 -13.18 1.99 -24.88
CA ALA A 12 -12.51 1.46 -26.06
C ALA A 12 -11.69 0.21 -25.74
N LEU A 13 -11.17 0.09 -24.52
CA LEU A 13 -10.46 -1.09 -24.06
C LEU A 13 -11.41 -2.27 -23.85
N ASP A 14 -12.57 -2.06 -23.23
CA ASP A 14 -13.54 -3.13 -23.00
C ASP A 14 -14.07 -3.70 -24.32
N VAL A 15 -14.41 -2.83 -25.28
CA VAL A 15 -14.82 -3.23 -26.63
C VAL A 15 -13.72 -4.02 -27.33
N ALA A 16 -12.46 -3.60 -27.21
CA ALA A 16 -11.33 -4.30 -27.81
C ALA A 16 -11.12 -5.69 -27.20
N VAL A 17 -11.29 -5.82 -25.89
CA VAL A 17 -11.18 -7.10 -25.18
C VAL A 17 -12.33 -8.03 -25.58
N ASP A 18 -13.55 -7.51 -25.73
CA ASP A 18 -14.70 -8.30 -26.21
C ASP A 18 -14.51 -8.82 -27.64
N GLN A 19 -13.93 -8.01 -28.52
CA GLN A 19 -13.59 -8.46 -29.88
C GLN A 19 -12.56 -9.59 -29.89
N ASP A 20 -11.55 -9.54 -29.02
CA ASP A 20 -10.53 -10.58 -28.90
C ASP A 20 -11.11 -11.89 -28.37
N ILE A 21 -11.95 -11.81 -27.32
CA ILE A 21 -12.67 -12.98 -26.77
C ILE A 21 -13.66 -13.54 -27.78
N GLY A 22 -14.28 -12.68 -28.60
CA GLY A 22 -15.14 -13.07 -29.72
C GLY A 22 -14.41 -13.77 -30.87
N GLY A 23 -13.10 -13.98 -30.77
CA GLY A 23 -12.30 -14.77 -31.71
C GLY A 23 -11.48 -13.96 -32.71
N ARG A 24 -11.48 -12.62 -32.63
CA ARG A 24 -10.54 -11.82 -33.42
C ARG A 24 -9.11 -12.00 -32.89
N PRO A 25 -8.09 -12.04 -33.75
CA PRO A 25 -6.72 -12.15 -33.28
C PRO A 25 -6.25 -10.84 -32.64
N THR A 26 -5.65 -10.92 -31.45
CA THR A 26 -5.21 -9.78 -30.64
C THR A 26 -4.28 -8.81 -31.38
N LYS A 27 -3.53 -9.31 -32.37
CA LYS A 27 -2.63 -8.49 -33.19
C LYS A 27 -3.39 -7.53 -34.10
N GLU A 28 -4.50 -7.98 -34.69
CA GLU A 28 -5.36 -7.11 -35.52
C GLU A 28 -6.08 -6.11 -34.64
N VAL A 29 -6.67 -6.56 -33.53
CA VAL A 29 -7.36 -5.68 -32.57
C VAL A 29 -6.40 -4.59 -32.05
N SER A 30 -5.14 -4.93 -31.79
CA SER A 30 -4.11 -3.97 -31.37
C SER A 30 -3.82 -2.90 -32.44
N GLN A 31 -3.78 -3.29 -33.71
CA GLN A 31 -3.55 -2.37 -34.82
C GLN A 31 -4.74 -1.45 -35.06
N ASP A 32 -5.96 -2.01 -35.03
CA ASP A 32 -7.21 -1.27 -35.28
C ASP A 32 -7.50 -0.24 -34.18
N THR A 33 -7.28 -0.64 -32.92
CA THR A 33 -7.64 0.20 -31.75
C THR A 33 -6.50 1.09 -31.27
N GLY A 34 -5.27 0.87 -31.76
CA GLY A 34 -4.07 1.55 -31.28
C GLY A 34 -3.68 1.17 -29.84
N ILE A 35 -4.36 0.19 -29.22
CA ILE A 35 -4.05 -0.32 -27.89
C ILE A 35 -2.91 -1.33 -28.02
N ALA A 36 -1.90 -1.21 -27.16
CA ALA A 36 -0.76 -2.12 -27.21
C ALA A 36 -1.18 -3.58 -26.98
N TYR A 37 -0.65 -4.49 -27.81
CA TYR A 37 -0.86 -5.94 -27.70
C TYR A 37 -0.70 -6.49 -26.27
N SER A 38 0.32 -6.03 -25.55
CA SER A 38 0.60 -6.46 -24.17
C SER A 38 -0.46 -6.00 -23.16
N THR A 39 -1.15 -4.88 -23.43
CA THR A 39 -2.29 -4.43 -22.64
C THR A 39 -3.49 -5.34 -22.91
N LEU A 40 -3.84 -5.55 -24.18
CA LEU A 40 -4.97 -6.42 -24.55
C LEU A 40 -4.82 -7.82 -23.94
N ARG A 41 -3.64 -8.45 -24.05
CA ARG A 41 -3.39 -9.77 -23.46
C ARG A 41 -3.64 -9.82 -21.94
N LYS A 42 -3.26 -8.79 -21.19
CA LYS A 42 -3.48 -8.77 -19.73
C LYS A 42 -4.97 -8.69 -19.39
N HIS A 43 -5.70 -7.82 -20.10
CA HIS A 43 -7.13 -7.64 -19.88
C HIS A 43 -7.93 -8.86 -20.36
N VAL A 44 -7.56 -9.47 -21.48
CA VAL A 44 -8.17 -10.71 -21.99
C VAL A 44 -7.96 -11.86 -21.02
N VAL A 45 -6.74 -12.06 -20.51
CA VAL A 45 -6.47 -13.11 -19.51
C VAL A 45 -7.27 -12.86 -18.24
N ALA A 46 -7.31 -11.63 -17.74
CA ALA A 46 -8.13 -11.30 -16.57
C ALA A 46 -9.61 -11.60 -16.82
N LYS A 47 -10.17 -11.12 -17.94
CA LYS A 47 -11.59 -11.31 -18.28
C LYS A 47 -11.94 -12.77 -18.52
N ALA A 48 -11.05 -13.55 -19.13
CA ALA A 48 -11.21 -15.00 -19.29
C ALA A 48 -11.20 -15.75 -17.94
N ASN A 49 -10.48 -15.24 -16.95
CA ASN A 49 -10.49 -15.76 -15.58
C ASN A 49 -11.70 -15.25 -14.75
N GLY A 50 -12.55 -14.38 -15.31
CA GLY A 50 -13.65 -13.73 -14.60
C GLY A 50 -13.21 -12.54 -13.72
N ASP A 51 -11.96 -12.09 -13.86
CA ASP A 51 -11.39 -10.98 -13.10
C ASP A 51 -11.34 -9.69 -13.92
N THR A 52 -11.41 -8.54 -13.24
CA THR A 52 -11.07 -7.24 -13.84
C THR A 52 -9.57 -6.98 -13.66
N TYR A 53 -8.87 -6.65 -14.75
CA TYR A 53 -7.47 -6.23 -14.65
C TYR A 53 -7.40 -4.83 -14.03
N GLU A 54 -7.13 -4.79 -12.73
CA GLU A 54 -6.79 -3.56 -12.01
C GLU A 54 -5.26 -3.44 -11.91
N PRO A 55 -4.64 -2.38 -12.47
CA PRO A 55 -3.21 -2.15 -12.32
C PRO A 55 -2.87 -1.88 -10.83
N LYS A 56 -2.62 -2.94 -10.07
CA LYS A 56 -2.20 -2.79 -8.67
C LYS A 56 -0.83 -2.15 -8.64
N ARG A 57 -0.76 -0.88 -8.18
CA ARG A 57 0.51 -0.21 -7.92
C ARG A 57 1.29 -1.07 -6.93
N ARG A 58 2.45 -1.58 -7.38
CA ARG A 58 3.38 -2.30 -6.50
C ARG A 58 3.91 -1.29 -5.49
N GLU A 59 3.49 -1.41 -4.25
CA GLU A 59 4.07 -0.62 -3.19
C GLU A 59 5.50 -1.09 -2.92
N PRO A 60 6.43 -0.17 -2.57
CA PRO A 60 7.71 -0.58 -2.04
C PRO A 60 7.50 -1.54 -0.86
N PRO A 61 8.35 -2.56 -0.69
CA PRO A 61 8.25 -3.47 0.43
C PRO A 61 8.23 -2.69 1.76
N PRO A 62 7.44 -3.14 2.75
CA PRO A 62 7.39 -2.48 4.05
C PRO A 62 8.79 -2.43 4.65
N LEU A 63 9.08 -1.34 5.38
CA LEU A 63 10.38 -1.15 6.03
C LEU A 63 10.63 -2.22 7.08
N LEU A 64 9.63 -2.56 7.88
CA LEU A 64 9.72 -3.63 8.85
C LEU A 64 9.48 -4.99 8.15
N PRO A 65 10.24 -6.03 8.52
CA PRO A 65 9.93 -7.40 8.14
C PRO A 65 8.54 -7.81 8.62
N VAL A 66 7.95 -8.82 7.98
CA VAL A 66 6.60 -9.31 8.31
C VAL A 66 6.48 -9.66 9.80
N ASP A 67 7.44 -10.40 10.35
CA ASP A 67 7.45 -10.79 11.77
C ASP A 67 7.45 -9.56 12.72
N ALA A 68 8.16 -8.49 12.33
CA ALA A 68 8.20 -7.26 13.10
C ALA A 68 6.89 -6.46 13.00
N ASP A 69 6.28 -6.42 11.82
CA ASP A 69 4.96 -5.82 11.60
C ASP A 69 3.87 -6.58 12.39
N GLU A 70 3.91 -7.91 12.42
CA GLU A 70 2.98 -8.77 13.17
C GLU A 70 3.13 -8.59 14.68
N ASN A 71 4.36 -8.66 15.21
CA ASN A 71 4.63 -8.41 16.63
C ASN A 71 4.13 -7.02 17.09
N LEU A 72 4.30 -6.00 16.24
CA LEU A 72 3.80 -4.67 16.53
C LEU A 72 2.26 -4.64 16.52
N THR A 73 1.63 -5.34 15.59
CA THR A 73 0.17 -5.47 15.51
C THR A 73 -0.40 -6.19 16.74
N GLU A 74 0.18 -7.31 17.15
CA GLU A 74 -0.22 -8.04 18.36
C GLU A 74 -0.09 -7.18 19.61
N TRP A 75 1.00 -6.42 19.73
CA TRP A 75 1.15 -5.48 20.83
C TRP A 75 0.04 -4.42 20.87
N ILE A 76 -0.35 -3.86 19.71
CA ILE A 76 -1.47 -2.89 19.64
C ILE A 76 -2.79 -3.56 20.03
N VAL A 77 -3.07 -4.76 19.50
CA VAL A 77 -4.29 -5.51 19.80
C VAL A 77 -4.38 -5.87 21.28
N GLY A 78 -3.28 -6.37 21.87
CA GLY A 78 -3.22 -6.67 23.30
C GLY A 78 -3.50 -5.43 24.15
N ARG A 79 -2.93 -4.27 23.78
CA ARG A 79 -3.20 -3.00 24.46
C ARG A 79 -4.67 -2.57 24.36
N GLN A 80 -5.30 -2.75 23.20
CA GLN A 80 -6.73 -2.49 23.04
C GLN A 80 -7.60 -3.44 23.88
N GLN A 81 -7.22 -4.72 24.02
CA GLN A 81 -7.96 -5.71 24.82
C GLN A 81 -7.96 -5.38 26.32
N VAL A 82 -6.88 -4.81 26.84
CA VAL A 82 -6.78 -4.37 28.25
C VAL A 82 -7.39 -2.97 28.45
N GLY A 83 -8.06 -2.40 27.44
CA GLY A 83 -8.73 -1.10 27.56
C GLY A 83 -7.80 0.12 27.49
N HIS A 84 -6.56 -0.06 27.04
CA HIS A 84 -5.57 1.01 26.91
C HIS A 84 -5.11 1.18 25.45
N PRO A 85 -5.96 1.75 24.57
CA PRO A 85 -5.64 1.91 23.16
C PRO A 85 -4.36 2.73 22.98
N VAL A 86 -3.60 2.37 21.94
CA VAL A 86 -2.31 3.00 21.63
C VAL A 86 -2.54 4.09 20.58
N GLU A 87 -2.15 5.31 20.90
CA GLU A 87 -2.18 6.43 19.95
C GLU A 87 -1.21 6.24 18.79
N ARG A 88 -1.50 6.87 17.64
CA ARG A 88 -0.64 6.87 16.44
C ARG A 88 0.82 7.15 16.78
N GLN A 89 1.09 8.15 17.61
CA GLN A 89 2.46 8.56 17.95
C GLN A 89 3.22 7.49 18.71
N ALA A 90 2.56 6.77 19.62
CA ALA A 90 3.19 5.67 20.35
C ALA A 90 3.50 4.48 19.44
N VAL A 91 2.64 4.20 18.45
CA VAL A 91 2.91 3.18 17.42
C VAL A 91 4.13 3.57 16.58
N ILE A 92 4.19 4.82 16.09
CA ILE A 92 5.32 5.32 15.29
C ILE A 92 6.61 5.27 16.09
N ARG A 93 6.62 5.72 17.35
CA ARG A 93 7.81 5.64 18.20
C ARG A 93 8.31 4.22 18.36
N LYS A 94 7.43 3.26 18.64
CA LYS A 94 7.81 1.85 18.78
C LYS A 94 8.35 1.28 17.46
N ALA A 95 7.69 1.59 16.34
CA ALA A 95 8.15 1.19 15.01
C ALA A 95 9.50 1.82 14.63
N CYS A 96 9.74 3.09 14.98
CA CYS A 96 11.04 3.75 14.81
C CYS A 96 12.14 3.02 15.58
N VAL A 97 11.93 2.71 16.86
CA VAL A 97 12.92 1.98 17.67
C VAL A 97 13.26 0.62 17.04
N MET A 98 12.24 -0.10 16.57
CA MET A 98 12.43 -1.38 15.89
C MET A 98 13.21 -1.22 14.57
N ALA A 99 12.86 -0.20 13.77
CA ALA A 99 13.50 0.05 12.48
C ALA A 99 14.96 0.54 12.63
N GLU A 100 15.23 1.39 13.62
CA GLU A 100 16.59 1.84 13.96
C GLU A 100 17.47 0.65 14.37
N LEU A 101 16.96 -0.25 15.20
CA LEU A 101 17.71 -1.41 15.65
C LEU A 101 18.04 -2.38 14.50
N MET A 102 17.13 -2.55 13.54
CA MET A 102 17.30 -3.51 12.43
C MET A 102 18.04 -2.92 11.22
N PHE A 103 17.83 -1.63 10.93
CA PHE A 103 18.24 -1.02 9.66
C PHE A 103 18.97 0.32 9.81
N GLY A 104 19.19 0.80 11.03
CA GLY A 104 19.86 2.08 11.30
C GLY A 104 19.11 3.30 10.75
N ARG A 105 17.79 3.17 10.57
CA ARG A 105 16.92 4.29 10.20
C ARG A 105 15.49 4.11 10.71
N GLY A 106 14.87 5.20 11.12
CA GLY A 106 13.47 5.26 11.53
C GLY A 106 12.45 5.09 10.39
N VAL A 107 11.18 4.99 10.77
CA VAL A 107 10.06 4.93 9.82
C VAL A 107 9.72 6.31 9.27
N SER A 108 9.23 6.37 8.02
CA SER A 108 8.77 7.63 7.40
C SER A 108 7.35 8.01 7.85
N ASP A 109 6.96 9.27 7.68
CA ASP A 109 5.63 9.74 8.11
C ASP A 109 4.47 8.99 7.42
N GLY A 110 4.65 8.61 6.15
CA GLY A 110 3.69 7.80 5.39
C GLY A 110 3.63 6.33 5.80
N TRP A 111 4.53 5.86 6.67
CA TRP A 111 4.61 4.46 7.07
C TRP A 111 3.36 4.03 7.86
N TYR A 112 2.91 4.84 8.83
CA TYR A 112 1.75 4.48 9.67
C TYR A 112 0.47 4.29 8.86
N LYS A 113 0.22 5.17 7.88
CA LYS A 113 -0.93 5.05 6.98
C LYS A 113 -0.93 3.71 6.24
N ARG A 114 0.24 3.32 5.70
CA ARG A 114 0.38 2.04 5.00
C ARG A 114 0.30 0.85 5.95
N PHE A 115 0.85 0.97 7.15
CA PHE A 115 0.77 -0.05 8.19
C PHE A 115 -0.69 -0.35 8.55
N VAL A 116 -1.49 0.66 8.83
CA VAL A 116 -2.93 0.48 9.11
C VAL A 116 -3.69 -0.08 7.90
N GLN A 117 -3.35 0.33 6.67
CA GLN A 117 -3.93 -0.25 5.45
C GLN A 117 -3.59 -1.75 5.29
N ARG A 118 -2.40 -2.20 5.74
CA ARG A 118 -2.03 -3.62 5.74
C ARG A 118 -2.73 -4.41 6.84
N HIS A 119 -3.07 -3.77 7.97
CA HIS A 119 -3.68 -4.41 9.13
C HIS A 119 -5.09 -3.85 9.40
N PRO A 120 -6.11 -4.25 8.62
CA PRO A 120 -7.48 -3.71 8.74
C PRO A 120 -8.13 -3.99 10.11
N ILE A 121 -7.63 -4.98 10.85
CA ILE A 121 -8.01 -5.24 12.24
C ILE A 121 -7.77 -4.02 13.16
N LEU A 122 -6.80 -3.17 12.83
CA LEU A 122 -6.49 -1.94 13.57
C LEU A 122 -7.41 -0.77 13.21
N SER A 123 -7.92 -0.70 11.98
CA SER A 123 -8.81 0.37 11.50
C SER A 123 -10.22 0.32 12.12
N THR A 124 -10.71 -0.85 12.49
CA THR A 124 -12.13 -1.04 12.85
C THR A 124 -12.45 -0.52 14.27
N ARG A 125 -11.45 -0.02 15.02
CA ARG A 125 -11.58 0.35 16.45
C ARG A 125 -10.98 1.71 16.84
N THR A 126 -10.85 2.66 15.91
CA THR A 126 -10.40 4.01 16.26
C THR A 126 -11.57 4.89 16.67
N TYR A 127 -11.77 5.04 17.99
CA TYR A 127 -12.42 6.23 18.56
C TYR A 127 -11.59 7.44 18.13
N GLN A 128 -12.24 8.36 17.43
CA GLN A 128 -11.65 9.60 16.92
C GLN A 128 -11.24 10.48 18.10
N LEU A 129 -9.96 10.84 18.17
CA LEU A 129 -9.52 12.05 18.84
C LEU A 129 -8.52 12.73 17.92
N ASP A 130 -9.03 13.73 17.21
CA ASP A 130 -8.25 14.79 16.58
C ASP A 130 -7.48 15.54 17.67
N ASP A 131 -6.16 15.69 17.54
CA ASP A 131 -5.56 17.01 17.30
C ASP A 131 -4.01 16.98 17.27
N SER A 132 -3.49 17.73 16.30
CA SER A 132 -2.33 18.63 16.40
C SER A 132 -0.94 18.14 16.84
N THR A 133 -0.02 18.21 15.87
CA THR A 133 1.37 18.69 16.00
C THR A 133 2.37 17.84 16.80
N GLY A 134 3.34 17.25 16.09
CA GLY A 134 4.52 16.65 16.72
C GLY A 134 5.52 16.12 15.71
N SER A 135 6.22 17.04 15.04
CA SER A 135 7.44 16.75 14.28
C SER A 135 8.43 16.04 15.21
N CYS A 136 8.96 14.90 14.78
CA CYS A 136 9.99 14.15 15.50
C CYS A 136 11.32 14.92 15.36
N SER A 137 11.54 15.91 16.23
CA SER A 137 12.85 16.55 16.41
C SER A 137 13.50 15.95 17.66
N LEU A 138 14.69 15.41 17.46
CA LEU A 138 15.51 14.81 18.49
C LEU A 138 16.37 15.92 19.09
N ASP A 139 16.01 16.46 20.27
CA ASP A 139 16.95 17.25 21.07
C ASP A 139 16.58 17.36 22.56
N THR A 140 17.57 17.04 23.40
CA THR A 140 17.83 17.41 24.81
C THR A 140 17.09 16.73 25.98
N LEU A 141 17.84 15.90 26.73
CA LEU A 141 18.35 16.09 28.12
C LEU A 141 18.59 14.69 28.75
N THR A 142 19.83 14.24 28.93
CA THR A 142 20.77 14.56 30.03
C THR A 142 20.34 14.00 31.39
N GLU A 143 21.13 13.03 31.84
CA GLU A 143 21.52 12.68 33.21
C GLU A 143 20.57 13.02 34.36
N ARG A 144 20.20 11.97 35.11
CA ARG A 144 20.33 11.92 36.57
C ARG A 144 19.99 10.51 37.07
N ASN A 145 21.03 9.76 37.44
CA ASN A 145 20.90 8.57 38.28
C ASN A 145 21.57 8.93 39.61
N THR A 146 20.83 8.80 40.70
CA THR A 146 21.35 8.82 42.07
C THR A 146 21.09 7.46 42.66
#